data_AF-A0A7W7JZW6-F1
#
_entry.id   AF-A0A7W7JZW6-F1
#
_cell.length_a   1.000
_cell.length_b   1.000
_cell.length_c   1.000
_cell.angle_alpha   90.00
_cell.angle_beta   90.00
_cell.angle_gamma   90.00
#
_symmetry.space_group_name_H-M   'P 1'
#
loop_
_entity.id
_entity.type
_entity.pdbx_description
1 polymer ?
#
loop_
_entity_poly.entity_id
_entity_poly.type
_entity_poly.pdbx_seq_one_letter_code
_entity_poly.pdbx_strand_id
1 'polypeptide(L)'
;MRRLLLVVALLFAWAGPAHADDISASARGVVRIVTIAVVDDEVVGFGHGSGFAVAPNRVVTNAHVVELASRYPDNVVIGVVPSEGDKSYQGKVIKVDQARDLALIEFTGVRLPPLTLFTGKIADGDALVALGYPGNVDVATARSAADFIKPQSPVRSQGGFAGLRQLSGVSVLLHTASIARGNSGGPLLDRCGRVLGVNSAITHNDEGDSTFAFAIADSELAAFLAEAKQPVATIEMPCTSVEEQMAQERSADDKARLAADETSRADAARAEAERDDAIARARNRAETTRENYMAGAAVLLVLGALAVGGAGLLLSRERKREAIWVAAGGGVLMLGAVALFLSRPGFDEASVVPVPKAAAAAGAATAAAQGKLVCTLVPERSRVIVSATDNVDLDVGKDGCINSRTQYAEAGTHWQRILVPDQEANVSVLDFDPATGTYTNTRYLLSSEQMKQARALRKGVPLKECSSDQAKRAELATQQQNIRTALPAVYNEKLVYKCSASAGAPAAVATPAAAK
;
A
#
# COMPACT_ATOMS: atom_id res chain seq x y z
N MET A 1 -3.72 43.61 20.47
CA MET A 1 -3.10 42.26 20.46
C MET A 1 -4.07 41.13 20.11
N ARG A 2 -5.28 41.05 20.70
CA ARG A 2 -6.27 39.99 20.40
C ARG A 2 -6.77 39.95 18.94
N ARG A 3 -6.87 41.11 18.28
CA ARG A 3 -7.22 41.22 16.84
C ARG A 3 -6.08 40.83 15.89
N LEU A 4 -4.82 40.96 16.32
CA LEU A 4 -3.66 40.56 15.52
C LEU A 4 -3.47 39.03 15.52
N LEU A 5 -3.77 38.38 16.66
CA LEU A 5 -3.76 36.93 16.80
C LEU A 5 -4.86 36.24 15.96
N LEU A 6 -6.04 36.86 15.82
CA LEU A 6 -7.12 36.35 14.97
C LEU A 6 -6.80 36.42 13.48
N VAL A 7 -6.08 37.46 13.03
CA VAL A 7 -5.64 37.59 11.63
C VAL A 7 -4.54 36.58 11.29
N VAL A 8 -3.61 36.31 12.21
CA VAL A 8 -2.60 35.25 12.03
C VAL A 8 -3.26 33.87 12.00
N ALA A 9 -4.26 33.60 12.84
CA ALA A 9 -4.99 32.33 12.81
C ALA A 9 -5.81 32.12 11.52
N LEU A 10 -6.35 33.18 10.92
CA LEU A 10 -7.04 33.14 9.62
C LEU A 10 -6.08 32.98 8.43
N LEU A 11 -4.84 33.47 8.53
CA LEU A 11 -3.81 33.29 7.49
C LEU A 11 -3.24 31.86 7.45
N PHE A 12 -3.28 31.12 8.57
CA PHE A 12 -2.89 29.70 8.60
C PHE A 12 -4.02 28.73 8.20
N ALA A 13 -5.25 29.20 8.04
CA ALA A 13 -6.40 28.36 7.65
C ALA A 13 -6.52 28.13 6.13
N TRP A 14 -5.58 28.66 5.33
CA TRP A 14 -5.55 28.54 3.86
C TRP A 14 -4.40 27.66 3.36
N ALA A 15 -3.85 26.80 4.20
CA ALA A 15 -3.14 25.63 3.69
C ALA A 15 -4.20 24.65 3.17
N GLY A 16 -4.58 24.80 1.89
CA GLY A 16 -5.31 23.75 1.18
C GLY A 16 -4.56 22.42 1.31
N PRO A 17 -5.26 21.27 1.28
CA PRO A 17 -4.60 19.97 1.35
C PRO A 17 -3.49 19.92 0.30
N ALA A 18 -2.30 19.45 0.69
CA ALA A 18 -1.26 19.18 -0.27
C ALA A 18 -1.79 18.13 -1.26
N HIS A 19 -1.82 18.46 -2.55
CA HIS A 19 -2.20 17.54 -3.61
C HIS A 19 -0.93 16.89 -4.18
N ALA A 20 -0.92 15.58 -4.41
CA ALA A 20 0.10 15.00 -5.28
C ALA A 20 -0.15 15.52 -6.69
N ASP A 21 0.80 16.27 -7.25
CA ASP A 21 0.70 16.75 -8.63
C ASP A 21 1.22 15.67 -9.58
N ASP A 22 0.39 14.64 -9.81
CA ASP A 22 0.70 13.53 -10.71
C ASP A 22 0.95 13.99 -12.17
N ILE A 23 0.33 15.12 -12.54
CA ILE A 23 0.56 15.78 -13.83
C ILE A 23 1.99 16.33 -13.87
N SER A 24 2.44 17.05 -12.83
CA SER A 24 3.84 17.50 -12.75
C SER A 24 4.83 16.33 -12.71
N ALA A 25 4.44 15.19 -12.15
CA ALA A 25 5.27 13.98 -12.23
C ALA A 25 5.42 13.46 -13.67
N SER A 26 4.30 13.42 -14.40
CA SER A 26 4.24 12.98 -15.79
C SER A 26 4.90 13.96 -16.75
N ALA A 27 4.84 15.26 -16.46
CA ALA A 27 5.49 16.32 -17.22
C ALA A 27 7.01 16.08 -17.40
N ARG A 28 7.65 15.36 -16.48
CA ARG A 28 9.08 15.00 -16.57
C ARG A 28 9.43 14.02 -17.68
N GLY A 29 8.44 13.25 -18.14
CA GLY A 29 8.58 12.37 -19.30
C GLY A 29 8.18 13.06 -20.60
N VAL A 30 7.68 14.29 -20.56
CA VAL A 30 7.30 15.07 -21.75
C VAL A 30 8.52 15.85 -22.24
N VAL A 31 8.69 15.88 -23.56
CA VAL A 31 9.83 16.49 -24.24
C VAL A 31 9.35 17.43 -25.33
N ARG A 32 10.13 18.48 -25.60
CA ARG A 32 10.01 19.21 -26.86
C ARG A 32 10.83 18.48 -27.92
N ILE A 33 10.24 18.29 -29.08
CA ILE A 33 10.92 17.78 -30.27
C ILE A 33 11.21 18.98 -31.18
N VAL A 34 12.45 19.10 -31.61
CA VAL A 34 12.90 20.12 -32.56
C VAL A 34 13.50 19.42 -33.76
N THR A 35 13.16 19.84 -34.96
CA THR A 35 13.71 19.32 -36.21
C THR A 35 14.33 20.45 -37.01
N ILE A 36 15.60 20.29 -37.39
CA ILE A 36 16.38 21.29 -38.10
C ILE A 36 16.93 20.64 -39.35
N ALA A 37 16.54 21.14 -40.52
CA ALA A 37 17.09 20.72 -41.81
C ALA A 37 18.21 21.68 -42.21
N VAL A 38 19.39 21.13 -42.53
CA VAL A 38 20.57 21.88 -42.93
C VAL A 38 21.04 21.39 -44.30
N VAL A 39 21.14 22.30 -45.26
CA VAL A 39 21.68 22.04 -46.59
C VAL A 39 22.72 23.10 -46.88
N ASP A 40 23.92 22.71 -47.31
CA ASP A 40 25.04 23.61 -47.58
C ASP A 40 25.35 24.58 -46.42
N ASP A 41 25.34 24.06 -45.19
CA ASP A 41 25.51 24.82 -43.92
C ASP A 41 24.44 25.89 -43.63
N GLU A 42 23.36 25.95 -44.42
CA GLU A 42 22.21 26.83 -44.19
C GLU A 42 21.01 26.07 -43.61
N VAL A 43 20.32 26.69 -42.64
CA VAL A 43 19.07 26.15 -42.09
C VAL A 43 17.95 26.38 -43.09
N VAL A 44 17.56 25.34 -43.82
CA VAL A 44 16.51 25.37 -44.85
C VAL A 44 15.15 24.92 -44.32
N GLY A 45 15.09 24.41 -43.10
CA GLY A 45 13.84 23.99 -42.47
C GLY A 45 13.93 23.94 -40.94
N PHE A 46 12.86 24.36 -40.28
CA PHE A 46 12.70 24.30 -38.84
C PHE A 46 11.30 23.83 -38.47
N GLY A 47 11.22 22.79 -37.64
CA GLY A 47 9.98 22.26 -37.08
C GLY A 47 10.11 22.09 -35.58
N HIS A 48 8.99 22.18 -34.86
CA HIS A 48 8.94 21.85 -33.45
C HIS A 48 7.58 21.26 -33.08
N GLY A 49 7.58 20.45 -32.04
CA GLY A 49 6.41 19.81 -31.48
C GLY A 49 6.70 19.28 -30.10
N SER A 50 5.79 18.46 -29.60
CA SER A 50 5.91 17.79 -28.32
C SER A 50 6.09 16.29 -28.52
N GLY A 51 6.59 15.61 -27.50
CA GLY A 51 6.68 14.17 -27.43
C GLY A 51 6.63 13.72 -25.98
N PHE A 52 6.54 12.42 -25.74
CA PHE A 52 6.66 11.88 -24.40
C PHE A 52 7.32 10.51 -24.39
N ALA A 53 7.99 10.20 -23.28
CA ALA A 53 8.74 8.98 -23.08
C ALA A 53 7.80 7.78 -22.95
N VAL A 54 8.01 6.77 -23.78
CA VAL A 54 7.39 5.43 -23.67
C VAL A 54 8.40 4.39 -23.17
N ALA A 55 9.68 4.75 -23.18
CA ALA A 55 10.77 4.03 -22.52
C ALA A 55 11.84 5.04 -22.07
N PRO A 56 12.80 4.63 -21.22
CA PRO A 56 13.80 5.56 -20.71
C PRO A 56 14.61 6.30 -21.77
N ASN A 57 14.78 5.70 -22.96
CA ASN A 57 15.56 6.23 -24.07
C ASN A 57 14.72 6.39 -25.36
N ARG A 58 13.39 6.33 -25.27
CA ARG A 58 12.51 6.42 -26.45
C ARG A 58 11.27 7.26 -26.18
N VAL A 59 10.96 8.14 -27.12
CA VAL A 59 9.80 9.04 -27.08
C VAL A 59 8.92 8.84 -28.29
N VAL A 60 7.61 8.97 -28.10
CA VAL A 60 6.63 9.08 -29.17
C VAL A 60 6.33 10.55 -29.45
N THR A 61 6.09 10.87 -30.70
CA THR A 61 5.58 12.16 -31.18
C THR A 61 4.68 11.91 -32.41
N ASN A 62 4.18 12.97 -33.04
CA ASN A 62 3.45 12.83 -34.30
C ASN A 62 4.39 12.67 -35.51
N ALA A 63 3.92 12.01 -36.56
CA ALA A 63 4.69 11.82 -37.79
C ALA A 63 4.99 13.16 -38.47
N HIS A 64 4.03 14.09 -38.49
CA HIS A 64 4.23 15.41 -39.10
C HIS A 64 5.30 16.26 -38.37
N VAL A 65 5.53 16.04 -37.08
CA VAL A 65 6.57 16.75 -36.30
C VAL A 65 7.97 16.39 -36.82
N VAL A 66 8.14 15.17 -37.33
CA VAL A 66 9.40 14.66 -37.91
C VAL A 66 9.41 14.62 -39.43
N GLU A 67 8.43 15.23 -40.11
CA GLU A 67 8.29 15.18 -41.58
C GLU A 67 9.54 15.69 -42.31
N LEU A 68 10.22 16.69 -41.75
CA LEU A 68 11.47 17.22 -42.31
C LEU A 68 12.51 16.11 -42.54
N ALA A 69 12.59 15.11 -41.65
CA ALA A 69 13.53 14.00 -41.80
C ALA A 69 13.20 13.10 -43.01
N SER A 70 11.95 13.10 -43.47
CA SER A 70 11.54 12.42 -44.71
C SER A 70 11.77 13.31 -45.94
N ARG A 71 11.59 14.63 -45.81
CA ARG A 71 11.77 15.59 -46.91
C ARG A 71 13.24 15.84 -47.26
N TYR A 72 14.11 15.87 -46.27
CA TYR A 72 15.56 16.11 -46.42
C TYR A 72 16.37 14.94 -45.82
N PRO A 73 16.41 13.76 -46.47
CA PRO A 73 17.18 12.62 -45.98
C PRO A 73 18.63 13.01 -45.69
N ASP A 74 19.19 12.47 -44.60
CA ASP A 74 20.57 12.69 -44.12
C ASP A 74 20.95 14.13 -43.74
N ASN A 75 20.04 15.09 -43.93
CA ASN A 75 20.25 16.52 -43.71
C ASN A 75 19.43 17.08 -42.55
N VAL A 76 18.83 16.22 -41.71
CA VAL A 76 18.02 16.63 -40.56
C VAL A 76 18.60 16.19 -39.23
N VAL A 77 18.70 17.16 -38.32
CA VAL A 77 18.98 16.92 -36.90
C VAL A 77 17.67 16.95 -36.13
N ILE A 78 17.42 15.91 -35.34
CA ILE A 78 16.29 15.84 -34.40
C ILE A 78 16.82 16.07 -33.00
N GLY A 79 16.34 17.12 -32.35
CA GLY A 79 16.60 17.43 -30.95
C GLY A 79 15.46 16.95 -30.06
N VAL A 80 15.79 16.15 -29.05
CA VAL A 80 14.93 15.80 -27.93
C VAL A 80 15.33 16.70 -26.76
N VAL A 81 14.42 17.57 -26.34
CA VAL A 81 14.66 18.57 -25.30
C VAL A 81 13.81 18.19 -24.08
N PRO A 82 14.42 17.65 -23.00
CA PRO A 82 13.67 17.27 -21.80
C PRO A 82 13.05 18.47 -21.08
N SER A 83 12.11 18.18 -20.17
CA SER A 83 11.50 19.22 -19.33
C SER A 83 12.41 19.76 -18.22
N GLU A 84 13.41 18.96 -17.82
CA GLU A 84 14.36 19.25 -16.75
C GLU A 84 15.80 19.01 -17.24
N GLY A 85 16.77 19.61 -16.56
CA GLY A 85 18.19 19.52 -16.91
C GLY A 85 18.67 20.73 -17.69
N ASP A 86 19.82 20.58 -18.36
CA ASP A 86 20.56 21.69 -18.96
C ASP A 86 20.89 21.50 -20.45
N LYS A 87 20.56 20.35 -21.04
CA LYS A 87 20.97 19.96 -22.40
C LYS A 87 19.83 19.33 -23.20
N SER A 88 19.94 19.48 -24.52
CA SER A 88 19.18 18.72 -25.50
C SER A 88 19.99 17.52 -26.01
N TYR A 89 19.29 16.51 -26.54
CA TYR A 89 19.89 15.25 -26.96
C TYR A 89 19.50 14.96 -28.40
N GLN A 90 20.45 14.45 -29.18
CA GLN A 90 20.15 14.06 -30.55
C GLN A 90 19.27 12.79 -30.56
N GLY A 91 18.19 12.86 -31.32
CA GLY A 91 17.26 11.76 -31.55
C GLY A 91 17.46 11.13 -32.93
N LYS A 92 17.05 9.87 -33.05
CA LYS A 92 16.97 9.11 -34.29
C LYS A 92 15.57 8.55 -34.45
N VAL A 93 14.96 8.76 -35.61
CA VAL A 93 13.67 8.15 -35.94
C VAL A 93 13.85 6.65 -36.13
N ILE A 94 13.03 5.87 -35.41
CA ILE A 94 13.03 4.40 -35.45
C ILE A 94 11.89 3.88 -36.32
N LYS A 95 10.71 4.49 -36.22
CA LYS A 95 9.52 4.13 -37.00
C LYS A 95 8.67 5.38 -37.21
N VAL A 96 8.08 5.48 -38.39
CA VAL A 96 7.07 6.48 -38.73
C VAL A 96 5.87 5.75 -39.28
N ASP A 97 4.69 6.15 -38.83
CA ASP A 97 3.40 5.76 -39.38
C ASP A 97 2.64 7.04 -39.75
N GLN A 98 2.65 7.35 -41.05
CA GLN A 98 1.97 8.54 -41.56
C GLN A 98 0.45 8.40 -41.51
N ALA A 99 -0.09 7.19 -41.57
CA ALA A 99 -1.53 6.97 -41.56
C ALA A 99 -2.12 7.29 -40.18
N ARG A 100 -1.45 6.84 -39.11
CA ARG A 100 -1.83 7.15 -37.72
C ARG A 100 -1.28 8.48 -37.21
N ASP A 101 -0.43 9.16 -37.99
CA ASP A 101 0.34 10.34 -37.59
C ASP A 101 1.18 10.11 -36.30
N LEU A 102 1.92 8.99 -36.24
CA LEU A 102 2.77 8.63 -35.11
C LEU A 102 4.22 8.38 -35.54
N ALA A 103 5.17 8.77 -34.69
CA ALA A 103 6.59 8.47 -34.86
C ALA A 103 7.25 8.09 -33.53
N LEU A 104 8.22 7.17 -33.61
CA LEU A 104 9.04 6.73 -32.48
C LEU A 104 10.46 7.22 -32.68
N ILE A 105 11.01 7.91 -31.68
CA ILE A 105 12.36 8.46 -31.67
C ILE A 105 13.15 7.81 -30.54
N GLU A 106 14.36 7.36 -30.83
CA GLU A 106 15.34 6.90 -29.85
C GLU A 106 16.42 7.97 -29.64
N PHE A 107 16.87 8.14 -28.40
CA PHE A 107 17.91 9.09 -28.03
C PHE A 107 18.85 8.47 -26.99
N THR A 108 20.00 9.09 -26.75
CA THR A 108 20.99 8.64 -25.76
C THR A 108 21.49 9.81 -24.92
N GLY A 109 22.14 9.52 -23.79
CA GLY A 109 22.74 10.53 -22.91
C GLY A 109 21.91 10.91 -21.67
N VAL A 110 20.60 10.67 -21.69
CA VAL A 110 19.71 10.83 -20.52
C VAL A 110 18.68 9.71 -20.47
N ARG A 111 18.11 9.47 -19.29
CA ARG A 111 16.96 8.58 -19.10
C ARG A 111 15.76 9.38 -18.64
N LEU A 112 14.63 9.25 -19.33
CA LEU A 112 13.38 9.90 -18.99
C LEU A 112 12.44 8.94 -18.24
N PRO A 113 11.60 9.43 -17.32
CA PRO A 113 10.55 8.60 -16.74
C PRO A 113 9.49 8.28 -17.81
N PRO A 114 9.27 7.00 -18.15
CA PRO A 114 8.23 6.63 -19.11
C PRO A 114 6.84 6.90 -18.56
N LEU A 115 5.92 7.31 -19.43
CA LEU A 115 4.51 7.43 -19.09
C LEU A 115 3.78 6.10 -19.33
N THR A 116 2.74 5.89 -18.55
CA THR A 116 1.88 4.70 -18.61
C THR A 116 0.63 5.00 -19.40
N LEU A 117 0.20 4.08 -20.27
CA LEU A 117 -1.04 4.20 -21.02
C LEU A 117 -2.22 3.77 -20.16
N PHE A 118 -3.31 4.52 -20.24
CA PHE A 118 -4.58 4.09 -19.67
C PHE A 118 -5.42 3.43 -20.77
N THR A 119 -5.67 2.13 -20.62
CA THR A 119 -6.47 1.32 -21.57
C THR A 119 -7.87 1.02 -21.04
N GLY A 120 -8.23 1.60 -19.89
CA GLY A 120 -9.57 1.52 -19.33
C GLY A 120 -10.57 2.42 -20.07
N LYS A 121 -11.82 2.40 -19.64
CA LYS A 121 -12.88 3.22 -20.24
C LYS A 121 -12.82 4.65 -19.70
N ILE A 122 -12.93 5.61 -20.60
CA ILE A 122 -13.13 7.04 -20.30
C ILE A 122 -14.61 7.41 -20.52
N ALA A 123 -15.17 8.21 -19.63
CA ALA A 123 -16.54 8.70 -19.70
C ALA A 123 -16.60 10.15 -20.22
N ASP A 124 -17.69 10.49 -20.91
CA ASP A 124 -17.92 11.86 -21.36
C ASP A 124 -17.89 12.84 -20.17
N GLY A 125 -17.17 13.94 -20.33
CA GLY A 125 -16.96 14.94 -19.28
C GLY A 125 -15.81 14.62 -18.31
N ASP A 126 -15.15 13.46 -18.41
CA ASP A 126 -13.96 13.17 -17.62
C ASP A 126 -12.89 14.26 -17.85
N ALA A 127 -12.34 14.78 -16.75
CA ALA A 127 -11.34 15.83 -16.86
C ALA A 127 -10.01 15.25 -17.32
N LEU A 128 -9.39 15.95 -18.26
CA LEU A 128 -8.16 15.58 -18.90
C LEU A 128 -7.21 16.78 -18.95
N VAL A 129 -5.94 16.47 -19.20
CA VAL A 129 -4.86 17.44 -19.28
C VAL A 129 -4.04 17.20 -20.53
N ALA A 130 -3.97 18.19 -21.42
CA ALA A 130 -2.98 18.22 -22.48
C ALA A 130 -1.68 18.82 -21.93
N LEU A 131 -0.56 18.10 -22.10
CA LEU A 131 0.78 18.61 -21.85
C LEU A 131 1.55 18.77 -23.16
N GLY A 132 2.28 19.88 -23.29
CA GLY A 132 3.12 20.11 -24.45
C GLY A 132 3.83 21.45 -24.43
N TYR A 133 4.38 21.81 -25.58
CA TYR A 133 5.18 23.00 -25.81
C TYR A 133 4.53 23.85 -26.91
N PRO A 134 3.52 24.65 -26.55
CA PRO A 134 2.71 25.36 -27.53
C PRO A 134 3.52 26.52 -28.14
N GLY A 135 3.57 26.55 -29.47
CA GLY A 135 4.38 27.47 -30.25
C GLY A 135 3.96 28.94 -30.10
N ASN A 136 2.71 29.24 -29.72
CA ASN A 136 2.29 30.61 -29.41
C ASN A 136 2.94 31.15 -28.11
N VAL A 137 3.20 30.28 -27.13
CA VAL A 137 3.97 30.63 -25.93
C VAL A 137 5.43 30.82 -26.31
N ASP A 138 5.97 29.96 -27.17
CA ASP A 138 7.35 30.12 -27.67
C ASP A 138 7.52 31.43 -28.45
N VAL A 139 6.60 31.78 -29.35
CA VAL A 139 6.65 33.07 -30.07
C VAL A 139 6.57 34.27 -29.12
N ALA A 140 5.81 34.17 -28.03
CA ALA A 140 5.68 35.25 -27.06
C ALA A 140 6.90 35.39 -26.12
N THR A 141 7.69 34.32 -25.94
CA THR A 141 8.73 34.26 -24.90
C THR A 141 10.15 34.06 -25.44
N ALA A 142 10.30 33.42 -26.60
CA ALA A 142 11.59 33.14 -27.23
C ALA A 142 12.21 34.44 -27.75
N ARG A 143 13.49 34.62 -27.44
CA ARG A 143 14.31 35.75 -27.89
C ARG A 143 15.34 35.32 -28.93
N SER A 144 15.56 34.01 -29.07
CA SER A 144 16.52 33.40 -30.00
C SER A 144 16.16 31.96 -30.34
N ALA A 145 16.72 31.44 -31.44
CA ALA A 145 16.58 30.01 -31.80
C ALA A 145 17.12 29.06 -30.70
N ALA A 146 18.08 29.52 -29.89
CA ALA A 146 18.60 28.77 -28.77
C ALA A 146 17.55 28.50 -27.67
N ASP A 147 16.47 29.26 -27.60
CA ASP A 147 15.43 29.07 -26.58
C ASP A 147 14.58 27.81 -26.84
N PHE A 148 14.52 27.32 -28.08
CA PHE A 148 13.82 26.09 -28.43
C PHE A 148 14.54 24.83 -27.95
N ILE A 149 15.85 24.89 -27.77
CA ILE A 149 16.69 23.77 -27.32
C ILE A 149 17.02 23.80 -25.82
N LYS A 150 16.51 24.80 -25.09
CA LYS A 150 16.64 24.88 -23.64
C LYS A 150 15.53 24.07 -22.96
N PRO A 151 15.89 23.14 -22.04
CA PRO A 151 14.92 22.47 -21.19
C PRO A 151 14.02 23.46 -20.45
N GLN A 152 12.72 23.18 -20.47
CA GLN A 152 11.72 23.93 -19.74
C GLN A 152 10.50 23.06 -19.46
N SER A 153 9.75 23.37 -18.39
CA SER A 153 8.53 22.65 -18.07
C SER A 153 7.48 22.80 -19.19
N PRO A 154 6.74 21.74 -19.55
CA PRO A 154 5.66 21.84 -20.51
C PRO A 154 4.50 22.67 -19.96
N VAL A 155 3.73 23.26 -20.87
CA VAL A 155 2.50 23.97 -20.55
C VAL A 155 1.37 22.97 -20.32
N ARG A 156 0.58 23.26 -19.29
CA ARG A 156 -0.60 22.48 -18.89
C ARG A 156 -1.88 23.15 -19.38
N SER A 157 -2.67 22.43 -20.18
CA SER A 157 -4.03 22.83 -20.58
C SER A 157 -5.04 21.81 -20.09
N GLN A 158 -6.09 22.26 -19.39
CA GLN A 158 -7.15 21.37 -18.89
C GLN A 158 -8.39 21.44 -19.77
N GLY A 159 -9.13 20.34 -19.84
CA GLY A 159 -10.43 20.26 -20.49
C GLY A 159 -11.19 19.00 -20.10
N GLY A 160 -12.24 18.70 -20.84
CA GLY A 160 -13.05 17.49 -20.68
C GLY A 160 -13.03 16.62 -21.93
N PHE A 161 -13.19 15.31 -21.74
CA PHE A 161 -13.43 14.37 -22.83
C PHE A 161 -14.81 14.60 -23.44
N ALA A 162 -14.88 14.60 -24.77
CA ALA A 162 -16.08 14.89 -25.56
C ALA A 162 -16.46 13.75 -26.54
N GLY A 163 -15.85 12.58 -26.37
CA GLY A 163 -16.20 11.36 -27.09
C GLY A 163 -15.14 10.87 -28.08
N LEU A 164 -15.30 9.62 -28.52
CA LEU A 164 -14.45 8.97 -29.53
C LEU A 164 -14.99 9.26 -30.94
N ARG A 165 -14.10 9.50 -31.91
CA ARG A 165 -14.42 9.70 -33.32
C ARG A 165 -13.48 8.87 -34.21
N GLN A 166 -13.91 8.63 -35.44
CA GLN A 166 -13.08 8.06 -36.50
C GLN A 166 -12.75 9.18 -37.49
N LEU A 167 -11.46 9.47 -37.66
CA LEU A 167 -10.98 10.46 -38.62
C LEU A 167 -10.04 9.74 -39.58
N SER A 168 -10.44 9.65 -40.85
CA SER A 168 -9.67 8.97 -41.92
C SER A 168 -9.25 7.53 -41.56
N GLY A 169 -10.10 6.80 -40.82
CA GLY A 169 -9.82 5.43 -40.39
C GLY A 169 -8.94 5.31 -39.15
N VAL A 170 -8.62 6.42 -38.47
CA VAL A 170 -7.87 6.46 -37.22
C VAL A 170 -8.81 6.85 -36.08
N SER A 171 -8.75 6.10 -34.98
CA SER A 171 -9.50 6.39 -33.76
C SER A 171 -8.90 7.60 -33.06
N VAL A 172 -9.70 8.65 -32.84
CA VAL A 172 -9.28 9.87 -32.16
C VAL A 172 -10.24 10.26 -31.03
N LEU A 173 -9.67 10.80 -29.95
CA LEU A 173 -10.38 11.37 -28.83
C LEU A 173 -10.67 12.84 -29.11
N LEU A 174 -11.94 13.24 -28.97
CA LEU A 174 -12.37 14.63 -28.98
C LEU A 174 -12.28 15.19 -27.55
N HIS A 175 -11.74 16.39 -27.38
CA HIS A 175 -11.66 17.04 -26.08
C HIS A 175 -11.74 18.56 -26.16
N THR A 176 -11.95 19.22 -25.02
CA THR A 176 -12.05 20.69 -24.93
C THR A 176 -10.79 21.36 -24.37
N ALA A 177 -9.74 20.61 -24.03
CA ALA A 177 -8.48 21.21 -23.58
C ALA A 177 -7.87 22.09 -24.69
N SER A 178 -7.52 23.33 -24.35
CA SER A 178 -6.94 24.28 -25.30
C SER A 178 -5.56 23.83 -25.76
N ILE A 179 -5.44 23.47 -27.04
CA ILE A 179 -4.16 23.15 -27.65
C ILE A 179 -3.83 24.12 -28.78
N ALA A 180 -2.53 24.32 -29.04
CA ALA A 180 -2.03 25.09 -30.16
C ALA A 180 -1.01 24.26 -30.94
N ARG A 181 -0.61 24.73 -32.14
CA ARG A 181 0.59 24.21 -32.83
C ARG A 181 1.75 24.15 -31.84
N GLY A 182 2.52 23.06 -31.85
CA GLY A 182 3.56 22.79 -30.86
C GLY A 182 3.14 21.79 -29.76
N ASN A 183 1.86 21.70 -29.39
CA ASN A 183 1.36 20.63 -28.51
C ASN A 183 1.25 19.28 -29.22
N SER A 184 1.18 19.27 -30.56
CA SER A 184 1.15 18.05 -31.36
C SER A 184 2.28 17.11 -30.97
N GLY A 185 1.94 15.86 -30.70
CA GLY A 185 2.84 14.79 -30.28
C GLY A 185 2.99 14.66 -28.77
N GLY A 186 2.55 15.66 -28.00
CA GLY A 186 2.50 15.60 -26.54
C GLY A 186 1.35 14.73 -26.04
N PRO A 187 1.36 14.30 -24.76
CA PRO A 187 0.34 13.40 -24.26
C PRO A 187 -0.94 14.14 -23.83
N LEU A 188 -2.08 13.49 -24.07
CA LEU A 188 -3.35 13.76 -23.40
C LEU A 188 -3.45 12.84 -22.19
N LEU A 189 -3.60 13.41 -21.00
CA LEU A 189 -3.52 12.70 -19.72
C LEU A 189 -4.85 12.70 -18.98
N ASP A 190 -5.11 11.64 -18.23
CA ASP A 190 -6.10 11.66 -17.16
C ASP A 190 -5.57 12.37 -15.91
N ARG A 191 -6.38 12.47 -14.86
CA ARG A 191 -6.01 13.12 -13.59
C ARG A 191 -4.84 12.43 -12.86
N CYS A 192 -4.53 11.19 -13.20
CA CYS A 192 -3.43 10.41 -12.64
C CYS A 192 -2.14 10.58 -13.46
N GLY A 193 -2.16 11.36 -14.56
CA GLY A 193 -1.00 11.50 -15.43
C GLY A 193 -0.79 10.30 -16.36
N ARG A 194 -1.81 9.46 -16.57
CA ARG A 194 -1.75 8.33 -17.50
C ARG A 194 -2.23 8.76 -18.87
N VAL A 195 -1.60 8.24 -19.93
CA VAL A 195 -1.82 8.65 -21.32
C VAL A 195 -3.13 8.06 -21.84
N LEU A 196 -4.04 8.95 -22.21
CA LEU A 196 -5.28 8.68 -22.93
C LEU A 196 -5.06 8.74 -24.46
N GLY A 197 -4.09 9.52 -24.91
CA GLY A 197 -3.82 9.68 -26.34
C GLY A 197 -2.66 10.63 -26.63
N VAL A 198 -2.40 10.85 -27.92
CA VAL A 198 -1.36 11.76 -28.41
C VAL A 198 -2.02 12.99 -29.02
N ASN A 199 -1.85 14.16 -28.41
CA ASN A 199 -2.44 15.40 -28.88
C ASN A 199 -2.06 15.64 -30.33
N SER A 200 -3.03 16.03 -31.17
CA SER A 200 -2.79 16.43 -32.54
C SER A 200 -3.60 17.68 -32.84
N ALA A 201 -2.90 18.77 -33.17
CA ALA A 201 -3.53 20.01 -33.57
C ALA A 201 -4.03 19.92 -35.03
N ILE A 202 -4.89 18.95 -35.33
CA ILE A 202 -5.64 18.87 -36.59
C ILE A 202 -6.81 19.83 -36.46
N THR A 203 -6.58 21.11 -36.75
CA THR A 203 -7.65 22.09 -36.93
C THR A 203 -7.63 22.57 -38.38
N HIS A 204 -8.62 22.15 -39.15
CA HIS A 204 -8.92 22.78 -40.44
C HIS A 204 -9.77 24.03 -40.16
N ASN A 205 -9.16 25.10 -39.63
CA ASN A 205 -9.87 26.35 -39.44
C ASN A 205 -9.13 27.49 -40.13
N ASP A 206 -9.50 27.76 -41.38
CA ASP A 206 -9.34 29.08 -42.00
C ASP A 206 -10.34 30.11 -41.42
N GLU A 207 -11.30 29.68 -40.58
CA GLU A 207 -12.30 30.54 -39.94
C GLU A 207 -12.55 30.13 -38.47
N GLY A 208 -12.30 31.05 -37.53
CA GLY A 208 -12.82 31.17 -36.15
C GLY A 208 -13.13 29.94 -35.28
N ASP A 209 -12.43 29.81 -34.15
CA ASP A 209 -12.84 29.17 -32.88
C ASP A 209 -13.53 27.79 -32.95
N SER A 210 -12.77 26.71 -33.16
CA SER A 210 -13.25 25.37 -32.79
C SER A 210 -13.08 25.17 -31.28
N THR A 211 -14.19 24.93 -30.57
CA THR A 211 -14.20 24.60 -29.13
C THR A 211 -13.61 23.21 -28.81
N PHE A 212 -13.24 22.44 -29.84
CA PHE A 212 -12.75 21.08 -29.71
C PHE A 212 -11.39 20.87 -30.36
N ALA A 213 -10.66 19.92 -29.78
CA ALA A 213 -9.36 19.47 -30.19
C ALA A 213 -9.32 17.94 -30.24
N PHE A 214 -8.31 17.39 -30.92
CA PHE A 214 -8.19 15.97 -31.17
C PHE A 214 -6.91 15.39 -30.58
N ALA A 215 -6.98 14.15 -30.14
CA ALA A 215 -5.81 13.33 -29.83
C ALA A 215 -5.95 11.94 -30.46
N ILE A 216 -4.87 11.38 -31.00
CA ILE A 216 -4.83 10.00 -31.48
C ILE A 216 -5.04 9.10 -30.26
N ALA A 217 -6.01 8.18 -30.33
CA ALA A 217 -6.40 7.37 -29.18
C ALA A 217 -5.28 6.43 -28.71
N ASP A 218 -5.30 6.09 -27.42
CA ASP A 218 -4.41 5.10 -26.78
C ASP A 218 -4.36 3.77 -27.55
N SER A 219 -5.50 3.31 -28.09
CA SER A 219 -5.58 2.08 -28.88
C SER A 219 -4.73 2.11 -30.15
N GLU A 220 -4.71 3.24 -30.87
CA GLU A 220 -3.87 3.43 -32.05
C GLU A 220 -2.39 3.52 -31.67
N LEU A 221 -2.09 4.20 -30.57
CA LEU A 221 -0.75 4.29 -30.00
C LEU A 221 -0.23 2.91 -29.58
N ALA A 222 -1.04 2.12 -28.89
CA ALA A 222 -0.69 0.77 -28.45
C ALA A 222 -0.42 -0.15 -29.64
N ALA A 223 -1.25 -0.09 -30.69
CA ALA A 223 -1.03 -0.84 -31.93
C ALA A 223 0.30 -0.44 -32.60
N PHE A 224 0.56 0.87 -32.73
CA PHE A 224 1.80 1.39 -33.29
C PHE A 224 3.04 0.93 -32.50
N LEU A 225 2.99 0.97 -31.17
CA LEU A 225 4.09 0.54 -30.30
C LEU A 225 4.30 -0.98 -30.36
N ALA A 226 3.24 -1.77 -30.44
CA ALA A 226 3.32 -3.22 -30.63
C ALA A 226 4.00 -3.57 -31.96
N GLU A 227 3.62 -2.91 -33.06
CA GLU A 227 4.28 -3.06 -34.36
C GLU A 227 5.76 -2.64 -34.31
N ALA A 228 6.09 -1.63 -33.52
CA ALA A 228 7.48 -1.18 -33.27
C ALA A 228 8.27 -2.12 -32.34
N LYS A 229 7.64 -3.18 -31.81
CA LYS A 229 8.18 -4.05 -30.76
C LYS A 229 8.66 -3.27 -29.54
N GLN A 230 7.93 -2.22 -29.19
CA GLN A 230 8.21 -1.36 -28.05
C GLN A 230 7.29 -1.73 -26.89
N PRO A 231 7.80 -2.37 -25.82
CA PRO A 231 7.02 -2.58 -24.61
C PRO A 231 6.61 -1.24 -24.00
N VAL A 232 5.39 -1.18 -23.46
CA VAL A 232 4.86 -0.02 -22.76
C VAL A 232 4.00 -0.48 -21.59
N ALA A 233 4.04 0.27 -20.49
CA ALA A 233 3.18 -0.02 -19.34
C ALA A 233 1.74 0.42 -19.65
N THR A 234 0.77 -0.42 -19.27
CA THR A 234 -0.66 -0.18 -19.44
C THR A 234 -1.40 -0.40 -18.13
N ILE A 235 -2.42 0.41 -17.86
CA ILE A 235 -3.29 0.29 -16.68
C ILE A 235 -4.75 0.47 -17.08
N GLU A 236 -5.61 -0.38 -16.53
CA GLU A 236 -7.06 -0.31 -16.74
C GLU A 236 -7.83 0.20 -15.52
N MET A 237 -7.21 0.18 -14.34
CA MET A 237 -7.87 0.57 -13.10
C MET A 237 -8.24 2.06 -13.10
N PRO A 238 -9.42 2.47 -12.58
CA PRO A 238 -9.83 3.87 -12.53
C PRO A 238 -8.85 4.76 -11.76
N CYS A 239 -8.86 6.06 -12.08
CA CYS A 239 -8.05 7.05 -11.38
C CYS A 239 -8.80 7.57 -10.13
N THR A 240 -8.35 7.18 -8.94
CA THR A 240 -8.90 7.69 -7.64
C THR A 240 -8.01 8.78 -7.06
N SER A 241 -8.52 9.97 -6.68
CA SER A 241 -7.62 11.01 -6.14
C SER A 241 -6.86 10.54 -4.89
N VAL A 242 -5.68 11.12 -4.61
CA VAL A 242 -4.92 10.74 -3.41
C VAL A 242 -5.70 11.07 -2.13
N GLU A 243 -6.46 12.17 -2.10
CA GLU A 243 -7.31 12.47 -0.93
C GLU A 243 -8.39 11.40 -0.73
N GLU A 244 -9.03 10.98 -1.82
CA GLU A 244 -10.07 9.96 -1.78
C GLU A 244 -9.47 8.63 -1.32
N GLN A 245 -8.32 8.23 -1.86
CA GLN A 245 -7.62 7.02 -1.43
C GLN A 245 -7.26 7.07 0.06
N MET A 246 -6.67 8.18 0.53
CA MET A 246 -6.32 8.36 1.94
C MET A 246 -7.55 8.40 2.85
N ALA A 247 -8.70 8.91 2.37
CA ALA A 247 -9.95 8.88 3.11
C ALA A 247 -10.52 7.47 3.21
N GLN A 248 -10.50 6.71 2.11
CA GLN A 248 -10.92 5.31 2.07
C GLN A 248 -10.04 4.44 2.98
N GLU A 249 -8.73 4.62 2.96
CA GLU A 249 -7.79 3.92 3.85
C GLU A 249 -8.06 4.23 5.32
N ARG A 250 -8.18 5.51 5.70
CA ARG A 250 -8.51 5.89 7.07
C ARG A 250 -9.83 5.29 7.53
N SER A 251 -10.86 5.31 6.67
CA SER A 251 -12.15 4.67 6.96
C SER A 251 -12.02 3.16 7.15
N ALA A 252 -11.20 2.49 6.34
CA ALA A 252 -10.96 1.05 6.46
C ALA A 252 -10.23 0.71 7.77
N ASP A 253 -9.21 1.49 8.13
CA ASP A 253 -8.44 1.30 9.36
C ASP A 253 -9.30 1.57 10.61
N ASP A 254 -10.15 2.61 10.58
CA ASP A 254 -11.11 2.89 11.64
C ASP A 254 -12.12 1.75 11.83
N LYS A 255 -12.65 1.20 10.73
CA LYS A 255 -13.54 0.04 10.77
C LYS A 255 -12.83 -1.20 11.35
N ALA A 256 -11.58 -1.44 10.94
CA ALA A 256 -10.79 -2.55 11.44
C ALA A 256 -10.52 -2.42 12.95
N ARG A 257 -10.19 -1.23 13.43
CA ARG A 257 -10.01 -0.94 14.85
C ARG A 257 -11.29 -1.16 15.66
N LEU A 258 -12.42 -0.64 15.18
CA LEU A 258 -13.72 -0.84 15.85
C LEU A 258 -14.10 -2.33 15.92
N ALA A 259 -13.87 -3.09 14.86
CA ALA A 259 -14.12 -4.54 14.84
C ALA A 259 -13.18 -5.30 15.80
N ALA A 260 -11.91 -4.89 15.91
CA ALA A 260 -10.96 -5.46 16.87
C ALA A 260 -11.37 -5.16 18.32
N ASP A 261 -11.80 -3.93 18.61
CA ASP A 261 -12.32 -3.54 19.92
C ASP A 261 -13.59 -4.32 20.30
N GLU A 262 -14.50 -4.53 19.34
CA GLU A 262 -15.70 -5.36 19.54
C GLU A 262 -15.35 -6.82 19.83
N THR A 263 -14.42 -7.38 19.06
CA THR A 263 -13.91 -8.75 19.28
C THR A 263 -13.28 -8.89 20.66
N SER A 264 -12.41 -7.95 21.04
CA SER A 264 -11.77 -7.91 22.36
C SER A 264 -12.78 -7.85 23.51
N ARG A 265 -13.83 -7.03 23.37
CA ARG A 265 -14.93 -6.96 24.35
C ARG A 265 -15.73 -8.26 24.41
N ALA A 266 -16.02 -8.88 23.26
CA ALA A 266 -16.72 -10.15 23.21
C ALA A 266 -15.90 -11.27 23.87
N ASP A 267 -14.59 -11.33 23.62
CA ASP A 267 -13.69 -12.29 24.23
C ASP A 267 -13.55 -12.06 25.75
N ALA A 268 -13.45 -10.80 26.19
CA ALA A 268 -13.46 -10.45 27.61
C ALA A 268 -14.77 -10.88 28.30
N ALA A 269 -15.92 -10.64 27.66
CA ALA A 269 -17.23 -11.06 28.18
C ALA A 269 -17.37 -12.58 28.24
N ARG A 270 -16.84 -13.31 27.25
CA ARG A 270 -16.79 -14.78 27.26
C ARG A 270 -15.91 -15.29 28.40
N ALA A 271 -14.71 -14.74 28.57
CA ALA A 271 -13.80 -15.10 29.65
C ALA A 271 -14.41 -14.83 31.04
N GLU A 272 -15.16 -13.74 31.19
CA GLU A 272 -15.91 -13.43 32.42
C GLU A 272 -17.05 -14.44 32.67
N ALA A 273 -17.85 -14.76 31.65
CA ALA A 273 -18.91 -15.76 31.78
C ALA A 273 -18.36 -17.16 32.13
N GLU A 274 -17.24 -17.56 31.51
CA GLU A 274 -16.55 -18.82 31.83
C GLU A 274 -16.04 -18.84 33.28
N ARG A 275 -15.51 -17.71 33.76
CA ARG A 275 -15.07 -17.55 35.16
C ARG A 275 -16.24 -17.72 36.13
N ASP A 276 -17.35 -17.04 35.87
CA ASP A 276 -18.52 -17.06 36.76
C ASP A 276 -19.16 -18.45 36.81
N ASP A 277 -19.24 -19.14 35.67
CA ASP A 277 -19.69 -20.53 35.57
C ASP A 277 -18.74 -21.51 36.29
N ALA A 278 -17.42 -21.28 36.24
CA ALA A 278 -16.46 -22.05 37.03
C ALA A 278 -16.66 -21.86 38.55
N ILE A 279 -16.89 -20.63 39.01
CA ILE A 279 -17.19 -20.33 40.42
C ILE A 279 -18.50 -20.98 40.84
N ALA A 280 -19.55 -20.87 40.04
CA ALA A 280 -20.85 -21.48 40.33
C ALA A 280 -20.76 -23.01 40.45
N ARG A 281 -20.05 -23.67 39.53
CA ARG A 281 -19.80 -25.12 39.62
C ARG A 281 -19.00 -25.50 40.86
N ALA A 282 -17.98 -24.73 41.22
CA ALA A 282 -17.19 -24.99 42.42
C ALA A 282 -18.04 -24.84 43.70
N ARG A 283 -18.88 -23.80 43.76
CA ARG A 283 -19.82 -23.58 44.87
C ARG A 283 -20.80 -24.75 45.00
N ASN A 284 -21.45 -25.16 43.92
CA ASN A 284 -22.38 -26.30 43.94
C ASN A 284 -21.71 -27.59 44.42
N ARG A 285 -20.47 -27.89 43.96
CA ARG A 285 -19.71 -29.06 44.44
C ARG A 285 -19.40 -28.97 45.92
N ALA A 286 -19.04 -27.79 46.43
CA ALA A 286 -18.77 -27.57 47.84
C ALA A 286 -20.05 -27.75 48.69
N GLU A 287 -21.20 -27.24 48.23
CA GLU A 287 -22.50 -27.42 48.87
C GLU A 287 -22.91 -28.89 48.92
N THR A 288 -22.89 -29.61 47.80
CA THR A 288 -23.22 -31.04 47.74
C THR A 288 -22.29 -31.85 48.63
N THR A 289 -20.99 -31.52 48.67
CA THR A 289 -20.04 -32.18 49.58
C THR A 289 -20.46 -31.93 51.02
N ARG A 290 -20.72 -30.67 51.40
CA ARG A 290 -21.13 -30.31 52.76
C ARG A 290 -22.44 -31.01 53.18
N GLU A 291 -23.42 -31.09 52.28
CA GLU A 291 -24.66 -31.85 52.48
C GLU A 291 -24.40 -33.33 52.71
N ASN A 292 -23.52 -33.97 51.95
CA ASN A 292 -23.14 -35.38 52.16
C ASN A 292 -22.51 -35.61 53.54
N TYR A 293 -21.65 -34.70 54.01
CA TYR A 293 -21.09 -34.77 55.38
C TYR A 293 -22.17 -34.60 56.45
N MET A 294 -23.11 -33.66 56.28
CA MET A 294 -24.23 -33.46 57.21
C MET A 294 -25.20 -34.65 57.23
N ALA A 295 -25.55 -35.19 56.05
CA ALA A 295 -26.41 -36.36 55.91
C ALA A 295 -25.75 -37.60 56.51
N GLY A 296 -24.47 -37.84 56.24
CA GLY A 296 -23.69 -38.92 56.85
C GLY A 296 -23.64 -38.80 58.38
N ALA A 297 -23.43 -37.59 58.91
CA ALA A 297 -23.43 -37.35 60.35
C ALA A 297 -24.81 -37.60 60.97
N ALA A 298 -25.89 -37.16 60.31
CA ALA A 298 -27.26 -37.40 60.77
C ALA A 298 -27.60 -38.90 60.80
N VAL A 299 -27.23 -39.65 59.75
CA VAL A 299 -27.44 -41.11 59.70
C VAL A 299 -26.67 -41.82 60.82
N LEU A 300 -25.40 -41.48 61.03
CA LEU A 300 -24.58 -42.03 62.13
C LEU A 300 -25.18 -41.72 63.51
N LEU A 301 -25.70 -40.50 63.70
CA LEU A 301 -26.33 -40.08 64.94
C LEU A 301 -27.63 -40.84 65.21
N VAL A 302 -28.49 -41.02 64.21
CA VAL A 302 -29.73 -41.80 64.32
C VAL A 302 -29.44 -43.27 64.61
N LEU A 303 -28.50 -43.89 63.87
CA LEU A 303 -28.09 -45.27 64.11
C LEU A 303 -27.48 -45.45 65.52
N GLY A 304 -26.67 -44.48 65.96
CA GLY A 304 -26.12 -44.45 67.32
C GLY A 304 -27.22 -44.38 68.38
N ALA A 305 -28.21 -43.50 68.20
CA ALA A 305 -29.34 -43.36 69.12
C ALA A 305 -30.21 -44.62 69.18
N LEU A 306 -30.50 -45.23 68.03
CA LEU A 306 -31.23 -46.50 67.95
C LEU A 306 -30.46 -47.64 68.62
N ALA A 307 -29.14 -47.73 68.44
CA ALA A 307 -28.29 -48.72 69.11
C ALA A 307 -28.30 -48.54 70.63
N VAL A 308 -28.15 -47.30 71.13
CA VAL A 308 -28.23 -47.02 72.57
C VAL A 308 -29.63 -47.35 73.14
N GLY A 309 -30.70 -46.97 72.45
CA GLY A 309 -32.07 -47.34 72.82
C GLY A 309 -32.30 -48.86 72.83
N GLY A 310 -31.79 -49.56 71.81
CA GLY A 310 -31.82 -51.02 71.71
C GLY A 310 -31.02 -51.73 72.80
N ALA A 311 -29.88 -51.16 73.22
CA ALA A 311 -29.12 -51.63 74.38
C ALA A 311 -29.93 -51.53 75.68
N GLY A 312 -30.71 -50.45 75.85
CA GLY A 312 -31.66 -50.31 76.96
C GLY A 312 -32.72 -51.43 76.98
N LEU A 313 -33.22 -51.83 75.81
CA LEU A 313 -34.15 -52.95 75.67
C LEU A 313 -33.49 -54.32 75.93
N LEU A 314 -32.21 -54.50 75.58
CA LEU A 314 -31.48 -55.74 75.88
C LEU A 314 -31.18 -55.87 77.38
N LEU A 315 -30.94 -54.75 78.08
CA LEU A 315 -30.80 -54.71 79.54
C LEU A 315 -32.08 -55.16 80.25
N SER A 316 -33.26 -54.81 79.73
CA SER A 316 -34.54 -55.26 80.31
C SER A 316 -34.84 -56.75 80.08
N ARG A 317 -34.09 -57.42 79.19
CA ARG A 317 -34.14 -58.88 78.95
C ARG A 317 -32.97 -59.64 79.61
N GLU A 318 -32.27 -59.03 80.57
CA GLU A 318 -31.09 -59.56 81.28
C GLU A 318 -29.86 -59.95 80.42
N ARG A 319 -29.82 -59.58 79.13
CA ARG A 319 -28.67 -59.85 78.23
C ARG A 319 -27.55 -58.81 78.39
N LYS A 320 -27.01 -58.67 79.60
CA LYS A 320 -26.08 -57.58 79.99
C LYS A 320 -24.83 -57.47 79.10
N ARG A 321 -24.19 -58.59 78.75
CA ARG A 321 -22.92 -58.58 77.99
C ARG A 321 -23.10 -58.03 76.58
N GLU A 322 -24.20 -58.37 75.92
CA GLU A 322 -24.51 -57.86 74.58
C GLU A 322 -24.97 -56.41 74.61
N ALA A 323 -25.74 -56.01 75.62
CA ALA A 323 -26.17 -54.63 75.79
C ALA A 323 -24.98 -53.67 75.94
N ILE A 324 -23.92 -54.06 76.65
CA ILE A 324 -22.70 -53.26 76.79
C ILE A 324 -22.01 -53.05 75.43
N TRP A 325 -21.88 -54.10 74.61
CA TRP A 325 -21.28 -53.99 73.28
C TRP A 325 -22.13 -53.15 72.32
N VAL A 326 -23.45 -53.29 72.36
CA VAL A 326 -24.37 -52.48 71.54
C VAL A 326 -24.36 -51.01 71.98
N ALA A 327 -24.32 -50.73 73.29
CA ALA A 327 -24.20 -49.37 73.82
C ALA A 327 -22.85 -48.73 73.45
N ALA A 328 -21.75 -49.48 73.57
CA ALA A 328 -20.43 -49.02 73.16
C ALA A 328 -20.37 -48.74 71.65
N GLY A 329 -20.94 -49.62 70.81
CA GLY A 329 -21.08 -49.39 69.38
C GLY A 329 -21.92 -48.15 69.06
N GLY A 330 -23.03 -47.94 69.78
CA GLY A 330 -23.86 -46.75 69.65
C GLY A 330 -23.12 -45.46 70.03
N GLY A 331 -22.33 -45.48 71.11
CA GLY A 331 -21.47 -44.37 71.52
C GLY A 331 -20.39 -44.03 70.50
N VAL A 332 -19.75 -45.04 69.89
CA VAL A 332 -18.77 -44.85 68.81
C VAL A 332 -19.41 -44.22 67.57
N LEU A 333 -20.62 -44.66 67.19
CA LEU A 333 -21.36 -44.06 66.07
C LEU A 333 -21.71 -42.58 66.33
N MET A 334 -22.09 -42.22 67.56
CA MET A 334 -22.36 -40.82 67.93
C MET A 334 -21.08 -39.95 67.90
N LEU A 335 -19.95 -40.46 68.39
CA LEU A 335 -18.66 -39.76 68.29
C LEU A 335 -18.22 -39.61 66.82
N GLY A 336 -18.43 -40.64 66.00
CA GLY A 336 -18.20 -40.60 64.56
C GLY A 336 -19.07 -39.54 63.86
N ALA A 337 -20.33 -39.39 64.27
CA ALA A 337 -21.21 -38.34 63.75
C ALA A 337 -20.68 -36.93 64.04
N VAL A 338 -20.21 -36.68 65.27
CA VAL A 338 -19.62 -35.38 65.65
C VAL A 338 -18.33 -35.11 64.87
N ALA A 339 -17.44 -36.09 64.77
CA ALA A 339 -16.20 -35.96 64.02
C ALA A 339 -16.45 -35.67 62.53
N LEU A 340 -17.38 -36.39 61.91
CA LEU A 340 -17.76 -36.17 60.51
C LEU A 340 -18.35 -34.76 60.30
N PHE A 341 -19.23 -34.32 61.19
CA PHE A 341 -19.81 -32.97 61.14
C PHE A 341 -18.76 -31.86 61.29
N LEU A 342 -17.78 -32.02 62.19
CA LEU A 342 -16.70 -31.04 62.38
C LEU A 342 -15.71 -31.04 61.22
N SER A 343 -15.53 -32.17 60.54
CA SER A 343 -14.66 -32.28 59.35
C SER A 343 -15.25 -31.70 58.06
N ARG A 344 -16.45 -31.09 58.11
CA ARG A 344 -17.11 -30.52 56.94
C ARG A 344 -16.24 -29.44 56.27
N PRO A 345 -15.95 -29.54 54.96
CA PRO A 345 -15.13 -28.55 54.27
C PRO A 345 -15.84 -27.18 54.19
N GLY A 346 -15.05 -26.11 54.29
CA GLY A 346 -15.48 -24.75 53.94
C GLY A 346 -15.28 -24.45 52.45
N PHE A 347 -15.90 -23.39 51.95
CA PHE A 347 -15.66 -22.89 50.58
C PHE A 347 -14.79 -21.63 50.65
N ASP A 348 -13.71 -21.61 49.87
CA ASP A 348 -12.87 -20.42 49.65
C ASP A 348 -12.86 -20.06 48.15
N GLU A 349 -13.49 -18.95 47.83
CA GLU A 349 -13.69 -18.46 46.46
C GLU A 349 -12.35 -18.10 45.78
N ALA A 350 -11.34 -17.69 46.55
CA ALA A 350 -10.02 -17.31 46.04
C ALA A 350 -9.20 -18.50 45.50
N SER A 351 -9.55 -19.73 45.90
CA SER A 351 -8.85 -20.96 45.49
C SER A 351 -9.23 -21.45 44.08
N VAL A 352 -10.28 -20.88 43.48
CA VAL A 352 -10.87 -21.35 42.20
C VAL A 352 -10.42 -20.49 41.02
N VAL A 353 -9.86 -19.29 41.24
CA VAL A 353 -9.53 -18.31 40.19
C VAL A 353 -8.23 -18.70 39.47
N PRO A 354 -8.24 -19.14 38.20
CA PRO A 354 -7.03 -19.17 37.39
C PRO A 354 -6.81 -17.78 36.80
N VAL A 355 -5.59 -17.26 36.86
CA VAL A 355 -5.22 -16.03 36.14
C VAL A 355 -5.25 -16.32 34.63
N PRO A 356 -6.01 -15.57 33.81
CA PRO A 356 -6.05 -15.81 32.36
C PRO A 356 -4.65 -15.59 31.75
N LYS A 357 -4.15 -16.60 31.04
CA LYS A 357 -2.88 -16.54 30.31
C LYS A 357 -3.08 -15.77 28.98
N ALA A 358 -3.31 -14.46 29.08
CA ALA A 358 -3.43 -13.55 27.93
C ALA A 358 -2.18 -13.53 27.02
N ALA A 359 -1.05 -14.07 27.49
CA ALA A 359 0.21 -14.11 26.75
C ALA A 359 0.24 -15.07 25.54
N ALA A 360 -0.68 -16.03 25.44
CA ALA A 360 -0.63 -17.06 24.38
C ALA A 360 -1.11 -16.56 23.00
N ALA A 361 -2.08 -15.64 22.96
CA ALA A 361 -2.63 -15.11 21.70
C ALA A 361 -1.66 -14.16 20.99
N ALA A 362 -0.89 -13.35 21.74
CA ALA A 362 0.08 -12.42 21.19
C ALA A 362 1.30 -13.12 20.53
N GLY A 363 1.68 -14.30 21.02
CA GLY A 363 2.77 -15.10 20.47
C GLY A 363 2.41 -15.88 19.20
N ALA A 364 1.12 -16.14 18.96
CA ALA A 364 0.65 -16.87 17.78
C ALA A 364 0.58 -15.99 16.51
N ALA A 365 0.20 -14.72 16.66
CA ALA A 365 0.14 -13.77 15.54
C ALA A 365 1.54 -13.41 14.98
N THR A 366 2.57 -13.37 15.82
CA THR A 366 3.95 -13.07 15.41
C THR A 366 4.66 -14.26 14.74
N ALA A 367 4.25 -15.50 15.01
CA ALA A 367 4.83 -16.71 14.41
C ALA A 367 4.30 -16.99 12.99
N ALA A 368 3.09 -16.54 12.66
CA ALA A 368 2.45 -16.76 11.35
C ALA A 368 2.98 -15.85 10.22
N ALA A 369 3.87 -14.90 10.53
CA ALA A 369 4.28 -13.82 9.64
C ALA A 369 5.73 -13.92 9.13
N GLN A 370 6.36 -15.08 9.32
CA GLN A 370 7.74 -15.36 8.91
C GLN A 370 7.79 -16.47 7.87
N GLY A 371 8.83 -16.46 7.04
CA GLY A 371 9.04 -17.42 5.96
C GLY A 371 8.40 -17.00 4.64
N LYS A 372 8.12 -17.98 3.78
CA LYS A 372 7.68 -17.77 2.40
C LYS A 372 6.20 -17.40 2.30
N LEU A 373 5.93 -16.22 1.78
CA LEU A 373 4.64 -15.61 1.60
C LEU A 373 4.44 -15.25 0.12
N VAL A 374 3.20 -15.38 -0.34
CA VAL A 374 2.74 -14.80 -1.60
C VAL A 374 1.79 -13.66 -1.26
N CYS A 375 2.11 -12.47 -1.75
CA CYS A 375 1.36 -11.25 -1.52
C CYS A 375 0.57 -10.88 -2.77
N THR A 376 -0.75 -10.89 -2.64
CA THR A 376 -1.68 -10.56 -3.73
C THR A 376 -2.17 -9.13 -3.58
N LEU A 377 -2.24 -8.39 -4.69
CA LEU A 377 -2.71 -7.01 -4.68
C LEU A 377 -4.16 -6.95 -4.16
N VAL A 378 -4.46 -5.92 -3.35
CA VAL A 378 -5.81 -5.55 -2.94
C VAL A 378 -6.18 -4.30 -3.73
N PRO A 379 -6.86 -4.42 -4.88
CA PRO A 379 -7.10 -3.28 -5.77
C PRO A 379 -7.80 -2.12 -5.07
N GLU A 380 -8.72 -2.43 -4.16
CA GLU A 380 -9.59 -1.40 -3.56
C GLU A 380 -8.88 -0.60 -2.46
N ARG A 381 -7.71 -1.08 -2.05
CA ARG A 381 -6.78 -0.37 -1.17
C ARG A 381 -5.57 0.17 -1.92
N SER A 382 -5.53 0.02 -3.24
CA SER A 382 -4.39 0.37 -4.07
C SER A 382 -4.72 1.51 -5.02
N ARG A 383 -3.82 2.49 -5.05
CA ARG A 383 -3.76 3.51 -6.08
C ARG A 383 -2.59 3.19 -6.99
N VAL A 384 -2.88 2.82 -8.25
CA VAL A 384 -1.85 2.39 -9.23
C VAL A 384 -1.84 3.33 -10.43
N ILE A 385 -0.65 3.82 -10.76
CA ILE A 385 -0.40 4.83 -11.81
C ILE A 385 0.65 4.34 -12.81
N VAL A 386 1.69 3.66 -12.35
CA VAL A 386 2.86 3.28 -13.16
C VAL A 386 3.37 1.86 -12.89
N SER A 387 3.04 1.28 -11.74
CA SER A 387 3.61 0.00 -11.31
C SER A 387 2.80 -1.19 -11.83
N ALA A 388 3.50 -2.29 -12.09
CA ALA A 388 2.87 -3.57 -12.36
C ALA A 388 2.12 -4.09 -11.12
N THR A 389 1.07 -4.88 -11.36
CA THR A 389 0.14 -5.36 -10.33
C THR A 389 0.32 -6.85 -10.02
N ASP A 390 1.44 -7.44 -10.44
CA ASP A 390 1.75 -8.85 -10.21
C ASP A 390 1.88 -9.19 -8.72
N ASN A 391 1.74 -10.48 -8.40
CA ASN A 391 1.98 -10.98 -7.05
C ASN A 391 3.43 -10.75 -6.63
N VAL A 392 3.63 -10.49 -5.34
CA VAL A 392 4.96 -10.28 -4.74
C VAL A 392 5.28 -11.46 -3.84
N ASP A 393 6.39 -12.14 -4.15
CA ASP A 393 6.91 -13.22 -3.31
C ASP A 393 7.88 -12.67 -2.26
N LEU A 394 7.61 -12.96 -0.98
CA LEU A 394 8.44 -12.54 0.14
C LEU A 394 8.87 -13.76 0.96
N ASP A 395 10.15 -13.85 1.31
CA ASP A 395 10.68 -14.75 2.32
C ASP A 395 11.18 -13.91 3.50
N VAL A 396 10.37 -13.81 4.55
CA VAL A 396 10.61 -12.89 5.67
C VAL A 396 11.38 -13.59 6.78
N GLY A 397 12.66 -13.22 6.94
CA GLY A 397 13.50 -13.67 8.05
C GLY A 397 13.18 -12.95 9.36
N LYS A 398 13.59 -13.57 10.48
CA LYS A 398 13.37 -13.07 11.85
C LYS A 398 13.91 -11.66 12.10
N ASP A 399 15.04 -11.32 11.49
CA ASP A 399 15.72 -10.04 11.65
C ASP A 399 15.37 -9.03 10.54
N GLY A 400 14.24 -9.21 9.82
CA GLY A 400 13.84 -8.32 8.74
C GLY A 400 14.65 -8.48 7.45
N CYS A 401 15.38 -9.58 7.33
CA CYS A 401 16.02 -9.95 6.08
C CYS A 401 14.96 -10.54 5.13
N ILE A 402 14.65 -9.82 4.05
CA ILE A 402 13.67 -10.27 3.06
C ILE A 402 14.39 -10.91 1.86
N ASN A 403 13.88 -12.07 1.42
CA ASN A 403 14.39 -12.85 0.30
C ASN A 403 15.87 -13.21 0.42
N SER A 404 16.37 -13.35 1.66
CA SER A 404 17.78 -13.59 1.99
C SER A 404 18.77 -12.59 1.35
N ARG A 405 18.28 -11.40 0.95
CA ARG A 405 19.05 -10.46 0.11
C ARG A 405 18.97 -9.03 0.59
N THR A 406 17.80 -8.58 1.04
CA THR A 406 17.57 -7.16 1.33
C THR A 406 17.21 -6.99 2.79
N GLN A 407 18.03 -6.21 3.49
CA GLN A 407 17.76 -5.85 4.87
C GLN A 407 16.69 -4.75 4.94
N TYR A 408 15.57 -5.08 5.57
CA TYR A 408 14.57 -4.09 6.01
C TYR A 408 14.96 -3.63 7.42
N ALA A 409 14.65 -2.38 7.73
CA ALA A 409 14.87 -1.81 9.05
C ALA A 409 13.60 -1.92 9.90
N GLU A 410 13.78 -2.00 11.21
CA GLU A 410 12.70 -1.96 12.18
C GLU A 410 12.05 -0.56 12.16
N ALA A 411 10.73 -0.51 12.00
CA ALA A 411 9.92 0.71 12.03
C ALA A 411 8.70 0.47 12.95
N GLY A 412 8.93 0.58 14.26
CA GLY A 412 7.92 0.18 15.25
C GLY A 412 7.72 -1.33 15.23
N THR A 413 6.52 -1.78 14.87
CA THR A 413 6.19 -3.22 14.73
C THR A 413 6.38 -3.74 13.30
N HIS A 414 6.75 -2.88 12.35
CA HIS A 414 6.83 -3.20 10.92
C HIS A 414 8.28 -3.30 10.45
N TRP A 415 8.45 -3.93 9.29
CA TRP A 415 9.70 -3.97 8.55
C TRP A 415 9.63 -3.03 7.35
N GLN A 416 10.53 -2.04 7.29
CA GLN A 416 10.52 -1.03 6.23
C GLN A 416 11.83 -0.98 5.43
N ARG A 417 11.72 -0.80 4.13
CA ARG A 417 12.82 -0.53 3.21
C ARG A 417 12.49 0.60 2.26
N ILE A 418 13.28 1.68 2.31
CA ILE A 418 13.23 2.76 1.33
C ILE A 418 14.24 2.49 0.20
N LEU A 419 13.72 2.38 -1.01
CA LEU A 419 14.49 2.22 -2.23
C LEU A 419 14.65 3.57 -2.92
N VAL A 420 15.89 4.04 -3.01
CA VAL A 420 16.26 5.23 -3.78
C VAL A 420 17.14 4.77 -4.94
N PRO A 421 16.57 4.52 -6.13
CA PRO A 421 17.31 4.07 -7.32
C PRO A 421 18.25 5.16 -7.88
N ASP A 422 19.30 4.72 -8.56
CA ASP A 422 20.30 5.60 -9.20
C ASP A 422 19.81 6.22 -10.51
N GLN A 423 18.96 5.50 -11.24
CA GLN A 423 18.62 5.82 -12.64
C GLN A 423 17.14 6.10 -12.85
N GLU A 424 16.30 5.95 -11.82
CA GLU A 424 14.87 6.24 -11.92
C GLU A 424 14.52 7.50 -11.13
N ALA A 425 13.46 8.19 -11.57
CA ALA A 425 12.97 9.42 -10.95
C ALA A 425 11.88 9.14 -9.89
N ASN A 426 12.09 8.14 -9.05
CA ASN A 426 11.17 7.80 -7.98
C ASN A 426 11.89 7.30 -6.74
N VAL A 427 11.20 7.35 -5.61
CA VAL A 427 11.57 6.67 -4.36
C VAL A 427 10.42 5.78 -3.95
N SER A 428 10.72 4.53 -3.57
CA SER A 428 9.70 3.58 -3.10
C SER A 428 9.92 3.28 -1.63
N VAL A 429 8.85 3.31 -0.84
CA VAL A 429 8.84 2.88 0.56
C VAL A 429 8.09 1.56 0.62
N LEU A 430 8.84 0.49 0.85
CA LEU A 430 8.33 -0.86 1.04
C LEU A 430 8.11 -1.06 2.54
N ASP A 431 6.91 -1.48 2.92
CA ASP A 431 6.56 -1.72 4.33
C ASP A 431 5.86 -3.07 4.45
N PHE A 432 6.28 -3.89 5.40
CA PHE A 432 5.64 -5.15 5.73
C PHE A 432 5.24 -5.13 7.21
N ASP A 433 3.95 -5.28 7.47
CA ASP A 433 3.39 -5.45 8.81
C ASP A 433 3.16 -6.95 9.07
N PRO A 434 3.97 -7.57 9.96
CA PRO A 434 3.80 -8.97 10.33
C PRO A 434 2.48 -9.26 11.02
N ALA A 435 1.94 -8.33 11.81
CA ALA A 435 0.73 -8.59 12.60
C ALA A 435 -0.50 -8.76 11.71
N THR A 436 -0.57 -7.98 10.63
CA THR A 436 -1.68 -8.05 9.66
C THR A 436 -1.34 -8.85 8.42
N GLY A 437 -0.07 -9.20 8.16
CA GLY A 437 0.37 -9.79 6.90
C GLY A 437 0.13 -8.84 5.72
N THR A 438 0.26 -7.53 5.94
CA THR A 438 0.06 -6.52 4.90
C THR A 438 1.42 -6.08 4.38
N TYR A 439 1.58 -6.09 3.06
CA TYR A 439 2.74 -5.53 2.39
C TYR A 439 2.31 -4.31 1.58
N THR A 440 3.07 -3.22 1.65
CA THR A 440 2.79 -2.03 0.85
C THR A 440 4.02 -1.57 0.10
N ASN A 441 3.77 -1.01 -1.08
CA ASN A 441 4.76 -0.28 -1.87
C ASN A 441 4.21 1.12 -2.14
N THR A 442 4.74 2.11 -1.43
CA THR A 442 4.37 3.52 -1.59
C THR A 442 5.42 4.24 -2.41
N ARG A 443 5.04 4.77 -3.57
CA ARG A 443 5.96 5.38 -4.53
C ARG A 443 5.76 6.89 -4.63
N TYR A 444 6.88 7.58 -4.61
CA TYR A 444 6.99 9.03 -4.73
C TYR A 444 7.71 9.34 -6.03
N LEU A 445 7.04 10.01 -6.95
CA LEU A 445 7.60 10.44 -8.23
C LEU A 445 8.23 11.82 -8.05
N LEU A 446 9.56 11.85 -7.94
CA LEU A 446 10.31 13.04 -7.50
C LEU A 446 10.93 13.81 -8.68
N SER A 447 11.12 15.12 -8.50
CA SER A 447 11.90 15.95 -9.43
C SER A 447 13.40 15.59 -9.39
N SER A 448 14.16 16.04 -10.38
CA SER A 448 15.62 15.87 -10.42
C SER A 448 16.33 16.35 -9.15
N GLU A 449 15.95 17.53 -8.63
CA GLU A 449 16.53 18.08 -7.39
C GLU A 449 16.14 17.26 -6.15
N GLN A 450 14.88 16.83 -6.05
CA GLN A 450 14.44 15.95 -4.96
C GLN A 450 15.16 14.59 -4.99
N MET A 451 15.34 14.01 -6.18
CA MET A 451 16.11 12.77 -6.34
C MET A 451 17.59 12.96 -5.97
N LYS A 452 18.19 14.10 -6.33
CA LYS A 452 19.57 14.43 -5.94
C LYS A 452 19.71 14.49 -4.41
N GLN A 453 18.75 15.10 -3.72
CA GLN A 453 18.70 15.14 -2.26
C GLN A 453 18.51 13.73 -1.67
N ALA A 454 17.54 12.95 -2.16
CA ALA A 454 17.29 11.59 -1.69
C ALA A 454 18.52 10.67 -1.88
N ARG A 455 19.19 10.77 -3.04
CA ARG A 455 20.42 10.02 -3.34
C ARG A 455 21.58 10.46 -2.47
N ALA A 456 21.67 11.75 -2.12
CA ALA A 456 22.67 12.25 -1.16
C ALA A 456 22.44 11.68 0.24
N LEU A 457 21.19 11.65 0.72
CA LEU A 457 20.82 11.05 2.01
C LEU A 457 21.04 9.53 2.04
N ARG A 458 20.89 8.85 0.89
CA ARG A 458 21.19 7.42 0.73
C ARG A 458 22.71 7.12 0.85
N LYS A 459 23.62 8.07 0.63
CA LYS A 459 25.07 7.80 0.70
C LYS A 459 25.49 7.43 2.14
N GLY A 460 26.46 6.51 2.26
CA GLY A 460 27.11 6.20 3.54
C GLY A 460 26.58 4.99 4.30
N VAL A 461 25.82 4.07 3.67
CA VAL A 461 25.26 2.89 4.36
C VAL A 461 26.26 1.74 4.42
N PRO A 462 26.60 1.25 5.61
CA PRO A 462 27.49 0.09 5.75
C PRO A 462 26.78 -1.25 5.55
N LEU A 463 25.45 -1.27 5.39
CA LEU A 463 24.64 -2.48 5.33
C LEU A 463 24.11 -2.78 3.93
N LYS A 464 24.93 -3.52 3.16
CA LYS A 464 24.61 -3.98 1.80
C LYS A 464 23.98 -5.38 1.78
N GLU A 465 24.11 -6.11 2.86
CA GLU A 465 23.66 -7.49 3.03
C GLU A 465 22.85 -7.61 4.32
N CYS A 466 22.12 -8.71 4.46
CA CYS A 466 21.38 -8.99 5.68
C CYS A 466 22.31 -9.16 6.88
N SER A 467 21.87 -8.70 8.05
CA SER A 467 22.69 -8.69 9.26
C SER A 467 21.86 -8.92 10.51
N SER A 468 22.30 -9.86 11.32
CA SER A 468 21.79 -10.09 12.68
C SER A 468 22.29 -9.04 13.70
N ASP A 469 23.28 -8.23 13.34
CA ASP A 469 23.78 -7.12 14.17
C ASP A 469 22.74 -6.00 14.30
N GLN A 470 22.19 -5.85 15.51
CA GLN A 470 21.17 -4.85 15.83
C GLN A 470 21.66 -3.41 15.67
N ALA A 471 22.93 -3.11 15.96
CA ALA A 471 23.46 -1.75 15.83
C ALA A 471 23.49 -1.30 14.36
N LYS A 472 23.91 -2.20 13.45
CA LYS A 472 23.88 -1.95 12.00
C LYS A 472 22.45 -1.78 11.47
N ARG A 473 21.49 -2.55 11.99
CA ARG A 473 20.06 -2.39 11.62
C ARG A 473 19.49 -1.06 12.12
N ALA A 474 19.86 -0.63 13.32
CA ALA A 474 19.45 0.66 13.88
C ALA A 474 20.02 1.85 13.06
N GLU A 475 21.29 1.78 12.65
CA GLU A 475 21.88 2.79 11.76
C GLU A 475 21.14 2.87 10.42
N LEU A 476 20.80 1.72 9.83
CA LEU A 476 19.95 1.68 8.65
C LEU A 476 18.57 2.30 8.90
N ALA A 477 17.95 2.05 10.06
CA ALA A 477 16.66 2.63 10.43
C ALA A 477 16.73 4.17 10.51
N THR A 478 17.75 4.73 11.19
CA THR A 478 17.97 6.17 11.26
C THR A 478 18.12 6.79 9.87
N GLN A 479 18.89 6.15 9.00
CA GLN A 479 19.08 6.65 7.65
C GLN A 479 17.78 6.62 6.84
N GLN A 480 17.03 5.53 6.90
CA GLN A 480 15.73 5.44 6.23
C GLN A 480 14.77 6.51 6.75
N GLN A 481 14.79 6.80 8.05
CA GLN A 481 13.99 7.88 8.63
C GLN A 481 14.39 9.26 8.08
N ASN A 482 15.69 9.52 7.89
CA ASN A 482 16.18 10.76 7.26
C ASN A 482 15.67 10.90 5.82
N ILE A 483 15.71 9.82 5.03
CA ILE A 483 15.14 9.83 3.67
C ILE A 483 13.63 10.06 3.74
N ARG A 484 12.90 9.33 4.59
CA ARG A 484 11.44 9.45 4.75
C ARG A 484 11.01 10.88 5.05
N THR A 485 11.77 11.57 5.91
CA THR A 485 11.48 12.96 6.33
C THR A 485 11.71 13.96 5.20
N ALA A 486 12.58 13.64 4.23
CA ALA A 486 12.82 14.45 3.05
C ALA A 486 11.83 14.18 1.90
N LEU A 487 11.02 13.12 1.99
CA LEU A 487 9.99 12.83 0.99
C LEU A 487 8.79 13.76 1.14
N PRO A 488 8.07 14.06 0.04
CA PRO A 488 6.80 14.76 0.11
C PRO A 488 5.82 14.06 1.07
N ALA A 489 4.95 14.85 1.70
CA ALA A 489 3.94 14.30 2.61
C ALA A 489 2.93 13.38 1.90
N VAL A 490 2.69 13.64 0.61
CA VAL A 490 1.70 12.94 -0.21
C VAL A 490 2.43 12.09 -1.23
N TYR A 491 2.02 10.83 -1.33
CA TYR A 491 2.54 9.88 -2.32
C TYR A 491 1.80 10.03 -3.66
N ASN A 492 2.42 9.59 -4.74
CA ASN A 492 1.75 9.52 -6.04
C ASN A 492 0.99 8.19 -6.16
N GLU A 493 1.65 7.11 -5.77
CA GLU A 493 1.16 5.74 -5.95
C GLU A 493 1.33 4.94 -4.65
N LYS A 494 0.37 4.04 -4.37
CA LYS A 494 0.45 3.12 -3.24
C LYS A 494 -0.22 1.80 -3.60
N LEU A 495 0.56 0.73 -3.63
CA LEU A 495 0.07 -0.62 -3.84
C LEU A 495 0.00 -1.30 -2.48
N VAL A 496 -1.16 -1.89 -2.17
CA VAL A 496 -1.42 -2.61 -0.93
C VAL A 496 -1.67 -4.06 -1.27
N TYR A 497 -0.93 -4.94 -0.62
CA TYR A 497 -1.00 -6.38 -0.81
C TYR A 497 -1.37 -7.09 0.48
N LYS A 498 -2.12 -8.18 0.34
CA LYS A 498 -2.37 -9.13 1.43
C LYS A 498 -1.48 -10.35 1.22
N CYS A 499 -0.63 -10.63 2.20
CA CYS A 499 0.29 -11.76 2.18
C CYS A 499 -0.30 -12.97 2.90
N SER A 500 -0.06 -14.15 2.33
CA SER A 500 -0.45 -15.44 2.91
C SER A 500 0.68 -16.44 2.70
N ALA A 501 0.76 -17.47 3.56
CA ALA A 501 1.77 -18.51 3.45
C ALA A 501 1.71 -19.20 2.08
N SER A 502 2.86 -19.34 1.43
CA SER A 502 2.95 -20.05 0.15
C SER A 502 2.54 -21.51 0.35
N ALA A 503 1.56 -21.99 -0.44
CA ALA A 503 1.10 -23.37 -0.40
C ALA A 503 2.25 -24.31 -0.81
N GLY A 504 2.98 -24.83 0.19
CA GLY A 504 4.17 -25.67 -0.02
C GLY A 504 5.20 -25.64 1.11
N ALA A 505 5.06 -24.77 2.13
CA ALA A 505 5.90 -24.83 3.32
C ALA A 505 5.39 -25.93 4.28
N PRO A 506 6.18 -26.97 4.62
CA PRO A 506 5.81 -27.86 5.72
C PRO A 506 5.80 -27.03 7.00
N ALA A 507 4.68 -27.11 7.74
CA ALA A 507 4.61 -26.58 9.10
C ALA A 507 5.81 -27.12 9.89
N ALA A 508 6.64 -26.23 10.43
CA ALA A 508 7.73 -26.62 11.29
C ALA A 508 7.16 -27.34 12.51
N VAL A 509 7.17 -28.67 12.49
CA VAL A 509 6.77 -29.52 13.60
C VAL A 509 7.76 -29.26 14.73
N ALA A 510 7.30 -28.57 15.77
CA ALA A 510 8.00 -28.48 17.04
C ALA A 510 8.19 -29.89 17.58
N THR A 511 9.42 -30.40 17.53
CA THR A 511 9.78 -31.66 18.15
C THR A 511 9.91 -31.41 19.66
N PRO A 512 9.16 -32.08 20.54
CA PRO A 512 9.29 -31.88 21.97
C PRO A 512 10.64 -32.44 22.42
N ALA A 513 11.44 -31.58 23.08
CA ALA A 513 12.68 -31.98 23.71
C ALA A 513 12.38 -32.99 24.82
N ALA A 514 12.89 -34.21 24.66
CA ALA A 514 12.86 -35.24 25.68
C ALA A 514 13.71 -34.80 26.88
N ALA A 515 13.12 -34.88 28.07
CA ALA A 515 13.83 -34.72 29.32
C ALA A 515 14.92 -35.80 29.46
N LYS A 516 16.13 -35.37 29.84
CA LYS A 516 17.13 -36.19 30.50
C LYS A 516 17.60 -35.46 31.75
#